data_AF-A0A1B6KM88-F1
#
_entry.id   AF-A0A1B6KM88-F1
#
_cell.length_a   1.000
_cell.length_b   1.000
_cell.length_c   1.000
_cell.angle_alpha   90.00
_cell.angle_beta   90.00
_cell.angle_gamma   90.00
#
_symmetry.space_group_name_H-M   'P 1'
#
loop_
_entity.id
_entity.type
_entity.pdbx_description
1 polymer ?
#
loop_
_entity_poly.entity_id
_entity_poly.type
_entity_poly.pdbx_seq_one_letter_code
_entity_poly.pdbx_strand_id
1 'polypeptide(L)'
;VLIKKGLAYVCHQKAEDIKGFNPPPSPWRDRPTEENLQLFEDMKNGKIDEGKATLRMKVTLEEGKQDPVAYRIKFLPHHRTGDKWCIYPTYDYTHCLCDSIEHITHSLCTKEFQNRRSSYYWLCNALDIYCPVQWEYGRLNMNYTVVSKRKIAKLITEKIVCDWDDPRLFTLTALRRRGFPSEAINSFCARMGVTGAQSIVDPMMLEASVRDILNETAPRVMVVLNPLKLTILKGCESCTVSVPDFPNDPDKGSHEVKLDSVVYIDGSDFKETPEKGFRRLAPNQTVGLKHAGLVITVTEVIKTPDGCISELKVTAEPVSNSNKPKAFIQWVSKPITVEV
;
A
#
# COMPACT_ATOMS: atom_id res chain seq x y z
N VAL A 1 17.27 -31.84 21.85
CA VAL A 1 16.40 -32.09 23.02
C VAL A 1 15.24 -33.02 22.67
N LEU A 2 14.35 -32.65 21.74
CA LEU A 2 13.17 -33.46 21.38
C LEU A 2 13.49 -34.92 21.03
N ILE A 3 14.52 -35.16 20.20
CA ILE A 3 14.95 -36.52 19.84
C ILE A 3 15.27 -37.35 21.10
N LYS A 4 16.03 -36.78 22.04
CA LYS A 4 16.38 -37.43 23.31
C LYS A 4 15.16 -37.73 24.19
N LYS A 5 14.12 -36.89 24.11
CA LYS A 5 12.83 -37.12 24.79
C LYS A 5 11.90 -38.09 24.03
N GLY A 6 12.32 -38.63 22.87
CA GLY A 6 11.48 -39.46 22.01
C GLY A 6 10.35 -38.69 21.31
N LEU A 7 10.43 -37.35 21.27
CA LEU A 7 9.40 -36.45 20.73
C LEU A 7 9.72 -35.95 19.31
N ALA A 8 10.78 -36.46 18.69
CA ALA A 8 11.11 -36.20 17.29
C ALA A 8 11.89 -37.36 16.69
N TYR A 9 11.78 -37.55 15.38
CA TYR A 9 12.46 -38.62 14.64
C TYR A 9 12.81 -38.17 13.22
N VAL A 10 13.81 -38.83 12.62
CA VAL A 10 14.21 -38.60 11.23
C VAL A 10 13.37 -39.50 10.32
N CYS A 11 12.77 -38.89 9.31
CA CYS A 11 11.85 -39.51 8.38
C CYS A 11 12.39 -39.43 6.95
N HIS A 12 12.34 -40.54 6.22
CA HIS A 12 12.75 -40.66 4.82
C HIS A 12 11.58 -40.77 3.83
N GLN A 13 10.33 -40.54 4.29
CA GLN A 13 9.18 -40.48 3.38
C GLN A 13 9.36 -39.32 2.42
N LYS A 14 9.14 -39.55 1.13
CA LYS A 14 9.16 -38.48 0.14
C LYS A 14 7.92 -37.62 0.31
N ALA A 15 7.98 -36.38 -0.17
CA ALA A 15 6.82 -35.49 -0.15
C ALA A 15 5.61 -36.08 -0.89
N GLU A 16 5.84 -36.91 -1.91
CA GLU A 16 4.81 -37.63 -2.67
C GLU A 16 4.09 -38.68 -1.83
N ASP A 17 4.80 -39.39 -0.95
CA ASP A 17 4.24 -40.46 -0.10
C ASP A 17 3.36 -39.91 1.03
N ILE A 18 3.46 -38.61 1.31
CA ILE A 18 2.72 -37.91 2.37
C ILE A 18 1.55 -37.08 1.77
N LYS A 19 1.42 -37.03 0.44
CA LYS A 19 0.29 -36.35 -0.22
C LYS A 19 -0.96 -37.25 -0.17
N GLY A 20 -2.09 -36.66 0.24
CA GLY A 20 -3.39 -37.34 0.24
C GLY A 20 -4.21 -37.01 1.49
N PHE A 21 -5.42 -37.56 1.56
CA PHE A 21 -6.35 -37.32 2.67
C PHE A 21 -5.95 -38.11 3.94
N ASN A 22 -5.34 -39.30 3.78
CA ASN A 22 -4.88 -40.16 4.87
C ASN A 22 -3.50 -40.78 4.54
N PRO A 23 -2.40 -40.02 4.66
CA PRO A 23 -1.07 -40.58 4.45
C PRO A 23 -0.77 -41.63 5.54
N PRO A 24 -0.16 -42.78 5.20
CA PRO A 24 0.23 -43.78 6.18
C PRO A 24 1.25 -43.21 7.17
N PRO A 25 1.23 -43.66 8.44
CA PRO A 25 2.22 -43.23 9.43
C PRO A 25 3.63 -43.56 8.95
N SER A 26 4.60 -42.76 9.38
CA SER A 26 5.97 -42.99 8.93
C SER A 26 6.48 -44.35 9.40
N PRO A 27 7.06 -45.18 8.51
CA PRO A 27 7.74 -46.42 8.90
C PRO A 27 8.91 -46.19 9.86
N TRP A 28 9.37 -44.94 9.98
CA TRP A 28 10.53 -44.55 10.76
C TRP A 28 10.16 -43.84 12.07
N ARG A 29 8.87 -43.81 12.41
CA ARG A 29 8.33 -43.11 13.59
C ARG A 29 8.85 -43.65 14.92
N ASP A 30 9.19 -44.94 14.97
CA ASP A 30 9.65 -45.64 16.17
C ASP A 30 11.13 -46.05 16.10
N ARG A 31 11.93 -45.39 15.26
CA ARG A 31 13.40 -45.59 15.23
C ARG A 31 14.01 -45.31 16.63
N PRO A 32 15.05 -46.06 17.04
CA PRO A 32 15.80 -45.77 18.25
C PRO A 32 16.31 -44.33 18.32
N THR A 33 16.38 -43.78 19.54
CA THR A 33 16.87 -42.42 19.80
C THR A 33 18.27 -42.18 19.25
N GLU A 34 19.19 -43.14 19.44
CA GLU A 34 20.58 -43.04 18.99
C GLU A 34 20.68 -42.93 17.47
N GLU A 35 19.91 -43.73 16.76
CA GLU A 35 19.83 -43.71 15.30
C GLU A 35 19.30 -42.36 14.80
N ASN A 36 18.27 -41.81 15.44
CA ASN A 36 17.74 -40.49 15.10
C ASN A 36 18.75 -39.36 15.35
N LEU A 37 19.55 -39.43 16.41
CA LEU A 37 20.59 -38.44 16.71
C LEU A 37 21.68 -38.47 15.63
N GLN A 38 22.18 -39.66 15.29
CA GLN A 38 23.21 -39.82 14.26
C GLN A 38 22.71 -39.32 12.90
N LEU A 39 21.51 -39.72 12.49
CA LEU A 39 20.93 -39.28 11.22
C LEU A 39 20.72 -37.77 11.18
N PHE A 40 20.27 -37.15 12.28
CA PHE A 40 20.09 -35.70 12.30
C PHE A 40 21.43 -34.95 12.21
N GLU A 41 22.49 -35.48 12.81
CA GLU A 41 23.85 -34.94 12.67
C GLU A 41 24.38 -35.15 11.24
N ASP A 42 24.07 -36.28 10.59
CA ASP A 42 24.40 -36.52 9.19
C ASP A 42 23.65 -35.57 8.24
N MET A 43 22.37 -35.26 8.52
CA MET A 43 21.62 -34.22 7.80
C MET A 43 22.32 -32.86 7.94
N LYS A 44 22.72 -32.49 9.15
CA LYS A 44 23.40 -31.21 9.45
C LYS A 44 24.78 -31.10 8.79
N ASN A 45 25.49 -32.22 8.65
CA ASN A 45 26.80 -32.28 8.01
C ASN A 45 26.73 -32.53 6.49
N GLY A 46 25.53 -32.50 5.91
CA GLY A 46 25.33 -32.59 4.46
C GLY A 46 25.62 -33.97 3.85
N LYS A 47 25.55 -35.05 4.65
CA LYS A 47 25.77 -36.42 4.17
C LYS A 47 24.54 -37.05 3.50
N ILE A 48 23.41 -36.33 3.51
CA ILE A 48 22.12 -36.79 2.97
C ILE A 48 21.62 -35.74 1.98
N ASP A 49 21.18 -36.19 0.80
CA ASP A 49 20.73 -35.27 -0.26
C ASP A 49 19.43 -34.53 0.10
N GLU A 50 19.19 -33.39 -0.57
CA GLU A 50 17.95 -32.64 -0.43
C GLU A 50 16.71 -33.51 -0.64
N GLY A 51 15.70 -33.34 0.22
CA GLY A 51 14.43 -34.05 0.14
C GLY A 51 14.48 -35.53 0.51
N LYS A 52 15.66 -36.10 0.83
CA LYS A 52 15.78 -37.52 1.24
C LYS A 52 15.54 -37.77 2.72
N ALA A 53 15.61 -36.73 3.56
CA ALA A 53 15.31 -36.82 4.98
C ALA A 53 14.72 -35.52 5.54
N THR A 54 13.87 -35.67 6.55
CA THR A 54 13.33 -34.55 7.34
C THR A 54 13.30 -34.93 8.82
N LEU A 55 13.53 -33.97 9.71
CA LEU A 55 13.23 -34.16 11.13
C LEU A 55 11.75 -33.86 11.33
N ARG A 56 10.99 -34.76 11.94
CA ARG A 56 9.57 -34.59 12.24
C ARG A 56 9.33 -34.58 13.74
N MET A 57 8.43 -33.72 14.20
CA MET A 57 7.93 -33.72 15.57
C MET A 57 7.00 -34.92 15.74
N LYS A 58 7.09 -35.68 16.84
CA LYS A 58 6.29 -36.89 17.06
C LYS A 58 5.02 -36.53 17.84
N VAL A 59 3.98 -36.13 17.11
CA VAL A 59 2.71 -35.63 17.67
C VAL A 59 1.58 -35.75 16.67
N THR A 60 0.38 -36.03 17.16
CA THR A 60 -0.87 -35.83 16.41
C THR A 60 -1.49 -34.52 16.88
N LEU A 61 -1.60 -33.54 15.98
CA LEU A 61 -2.20 -32.24 16.29
C LEU A 61 -3.73 -32.35 16.36
N GLU A 62 -4.39 -31.36 16.96
CA GLU A 62 -5.85 -31.32 17.16
C GLU A 62 -6.63 -31.44 15.84
N GLU A 63 -6.10 -30.85 14.77
CA GLU A 63 -6.67 -30.92 13.43
C GLU A 63 -6.41 -32.26 12.71
N GLY A 64 -5.84 -33.26 13.40
CA GLY A 64 -5.51 -34.58 12.88
C GLY A 64 -4.20 -34.65 12.08
N LYS A 65 -3.54 -33.50 11.85
CA LYS A 65 -2.25 -33.45 11.17
C LYS A 65 -1.19 -34.17 11.98
N GLN A 66 -0.62 -35.22 11.39
CA GLN A 66 0.40 -36.03 12.04
C GLN A 66 1.81 -35.55 11.73
N ASP A 67 2.60 -35.53 12.78
CA ASP A 67 4.04 -35.37 12.81
C ASP A 67 4.55 -34.23 11.90
N PRO A 68 4.25 -32.96 12.20
CA PRO A 68 4.73 -31.83 11.41
C PRO A 68 6.27 -31.81 11.29
N VAL A 69 6.76 -31.41 10.11
CA VAL A 69 8.20 -31.33 9.82
C VAL A 69 8.82 -30.18 10.61
N ALA A 70 9.89 -30.47 11.34
CA ALA A 70 10.70 -29.51 12.09
C ALA A 70 11.88 -28.97 11.27
N TYR A 71 12.63 -29.83 10.56
CA TYR A 71 13.79 -29.44 9.74
C TYR A 71 13.76 -30.11 8.36
N ARG A 72 14.30 -29.39 7.37
CA ARG A 72 14.52 -29.88 6.00
C ARG A 72 15.96 -29.63 5.58
N ILE A 73 16.48 -30.52 4.73
CA ILE A 73 17.78 -30.32 4.07
C ILE A 73 17.59 -29.37 2.89
N LYS A 74 18.48 -28.38 2.80
CA LYS A 74 18.60 -27.48 1.65
C LYS A 74 20.05 -27.01 1.51
N PHE A 75 20.70 -27.32 0.40
CA PHE A 75 22.04 -26.88 0.03
C PHE A 75 21.98 -25.52 -0.67
N LEU A 76 21.43 -24.52 0.02
CA LEU A 76 21.47 -23.13 -0.43
C LEU A 76 22.12 -22.26 0.65
N PRO A 77 23.01 -21.33 0.25
CA PRO A 77 23.57 -20.35 1.17
C PRO A 77 22.46 -19.49 1.77
N HIS A 78 22.53 -19.23 3.08
CA HIS A 78 21.63 -18.30 3.75
C HIS A 78 22.23 -16.90 3.81
N HIS A 79 21.42 -15.88 3.51
CA HIS A 79 21.88 -14.49 3.38
C HIS A 79 22.61 -13.92 4.63
N ARG A 80 22.39 -14.47 5.83
CA ARG A 80 23.12 -14.08 7.07
C ARG A 80 24.18 -15.06 7.53
N THR A 81 24.04 -16.34 7.23
CA THR A 81 24.89 -17.41 7.79
C THR A 81 25.72 -18.13 6.74
N GLY A 82 25.67 -17.67 5.48
CA GLY A 82 26.37 -18.27 4.35
C GLY A 82 26.09 -19.77 4.27
N ASP A 83 27.16 -20.54 4.07
CA ASP A 83 27.14 -22.00 3.92
C ASP A 83 27.29 -22.76 5.24
N LYS A 84 27.14 -22.07 6.39
CA LYS A 84 27.27 -22.70 7.71
C LYS A 84 26.26 -23.83 7.95
N TRP A 85 25.10 -23.76 7.31
CA TRP A 85 24.00 -24.69 7.53
C TRP A 85 23.46 -25.23 6.20
N CYS A 86 23.24 -26.53 6.14
CA CYS A 86 22.50 -27.20 5.06
C CYS A 86 21.16 -27.79 5.52
N ILE A 87 20.78 -27.55 6.79
CA ILE A 87 19.45 -27.85 7.31
C ILE A 87 18.80 -26.58 7.82
N TYR A 88 17.51 -26.42 7.49
CA TYR A 88 16.75 -25.24 7.86
C TYR A 88 15.48 -25.64 8.60
N PRO A 89 15.17 -24.97 9.72
CA PRO A 89 13.95 -25.23 10.45
C PRO A 89 12.73 -24.70 9.68
N THR A 90 11.57 -25.29 9.95
CA THR A 90 10.28 -24.85 9.39
C THR A 90 9.64 -23.78 10.27
N TYR A 91 8.67 -23.05 9.71
CA TYR A 91 7.89 -22.05 10.44
C TYR A 91 7.27 -22.60 11.74
N ASP A 92 6.68 -23.80 11.68
CA ASP A 92 6.02 -24.45 12.84
C ASP A 92 7.01 -24.77 13.96
N TYR A 93 8.29 -24.97 13.61
CA TYR A 93 9.35 -25.21 14.59
C TYR A 93 9.96 -23.92 15.11
N THR A 94 10.13 -22.89 14.27
CA THR A 94 10.83 -21.66 14.67
C THR A 94 9.95 -20.69 15.44
N HIS A 95 8.68 -20.54 15.05
CA HIS A 95 7.87 -19.39 15.47
C HIS A 95 7.74 -19.28 16.98
N CYS A 96 7.28 -20.35 17.66
CA CYS A 96 7.14 -20.34 19.11
C CYS A 96 8.47 -20.33 19.85
N LEU A 97 9.53 -20.91 19.27
CA LEU A 97 10.86 -20.89 19.88
C LEU A 97 11.44 -19.48 19.88
N CYS A 98 11.33 -18.77 18.77
CA CYS A 98 11.75 -17.36 18.69
C CYS A 98 10.94 -16.52 19.68
N ASP A 99 9.61 -16.64 19.68
CA ASP A 99 8.76 -15.89 20.61
C ASP A 99 9.12 -16.18 22.08
N SER A 100 9.40 -17.44 22.41
CA SER A 100 9.82 -17.86 23.75
C SER A 100 11.17 -17.27 24.16
N ILE A 101 12.17 -17.38 23.26
CA ILE A 101 13.54 -16.86 23.47
C ILE A 101 13.54 -15.33 23.59
N GLU A 102 12.67 -14.65 22.84
CA GLU A 102 12.53 -13.19 22.84
C GLU A 102 11.57 -12.68 23.94
N HIS A 103 11.04 -13.59 24.79
CA HIS A 103 10.09 -13.27 25.86
C HIS A 103 8.84 -12.50 25.39
N ILE A 104 8.34 -12.85 24.21
CA ILE A 104 7.11 -12.27 23.66
C ILE A 104 5.93 -12.64 24.57
N THR A 105 5.15 -11.64 24.99
CA THR A 105 3.96 -11.91 25.81
C THR A 105 2.75 -12.27 24.96
N HIS A 106 2.53 -11.54 23.86
CA HIS A 106 1.40 -11.72 22.95
C HIS A 106 1.89 -11.85 21.52
N SER A 107 1.86 -13.08 20.98
CA SER A 107 2.20 -13.38 19.60
C SER A 107 0.96 -13.17 18.72
N LEU A 108 0.87 -12.00 18.08
CA LEU A 108 -0.28 -11.60 17.27
C LEU A 108 -0.06 -11.98 15.81
N CYS A 109 -0.90 -12.86 15.27
CA CYS A 109 -0.81 -13.30 13.88
C CYS A 109 -2.18 -13.28 13.20
N THR A 110 -2.23 -13.60 11.90
CA THR A 110 -3.50 -13.61 11.17
C THR A 110 -4.22 -14.95 11.31
N LYS A 111 -5.55 -14.96 11.14
CA LYS A 111 -6.42 -16.13 11.31
C LYS A 111 -6.04 -17.36 10.47
N GLU A 112 -5.31 -17.17 9.39
CA GLU A 112 -4.75 -18.27 8.57
C GLU A 112 -3.82 -19.19 9.37
N PHE A 113 -3.31 -18.75 10.52
CA PHE A 113 -2.44 -19.52 11.40
C PHE A 113 -3.15 -20.15 12.61
N GLN A 114 -4.47 -20.01 12.72
CA GLN A 114 -5.25 -20.52 13.86
C GLN A 114 -5.06 -22.04 14.07
N ASN A 115 -5.08 -22.82 12.99
CA ASN A 115 -4.87 -24.27 13.06
C ASN A 115 -3.43 -24.65 13.47
N ARG A 116 -2.48 -23.72 13.46
CA ARG A 116 -1.09 -23.98 13.85
C ARG A 116 -0.83 -23.79 15.33
N ARG A 117 -1.81 -23.25 16.07
CA ARG A 117 -1.70 -22.99 17.50
C ARG A 117 -1.50 -24.26 18.33
N SER A 118 -2.11 -25.37 17.89
CA SER A 118 -1.90 -26.70 18.49
C SER A 118 -0.42 -27.08 18.49
N SER A 119 0.26 -26.92 17.35
CA SER A 119 1.70 -27.19 17.22
C SER A 119 2.58 -26.21 17.99
N TYR A 120 2.16 -24.95 18.07
CA TYR A 120 2.85 -23.89 18.81
C TYR A 120 2.96 -24.25 20.29
N TYR A 121 1.82 -24.51 20.94
CA TYR A 121 1.76 -24.83 22.37
C TYR A 121 2.37 -26.18 22.69
N TRP A 122 2.15 -27.18 21.83
CA TRP A 122 2.78 -28.49 22.00
C TRP A 122 4.30 -28.38 22.06
N LEU A 123 4.91 -27.60 21.16
CA LEU A 123 6.37 -27.48 21.08
C LEU A 123 6.95 -26.78 22.33
N CYS A 124 6.31 -25.71 22.82
CA CYS A 124 6.70 -25.06 24.07
C CYS A 124 6.64 -26.02 25.26
N ASN A 125 5.52 -26.75 25.41
CA ASN A 125 5.33 -27.71 26.50
C ASN A 125 6.31 -28.89 26.40
N ALA A 126 6.55 -29.41 25.20
CA ALA A 126 7.49 -30.52 24.97
C ALA A 126 8.93 -30.15 25.35
N LEU A 127 9.30 -28.89 25.18
CA LEU A 127 10.63 -28.38 25.53
C LEU A 127 10.72 -27.88 26.96
N ASP A 128 9.58 -27.67 27.64
CA ASP A 128 9.50 -27.07 28.98
C ASP A 128 10.11 -25.65 29.01
N ILE A 129 9.62 -24.81 28.09
CA ILE A 129 10.07 -23.41 27.92
C ILE A 129 8.91 -22.44 28.13
N TYR A 130 9.24 -21.14 28.28
CA TYR A 130 8.24 -20.08 28.34
C TYR A 130 7.30 -20.17 27.14
N CYS A 131 6.00 -20.10 27.39
CA CYS A 131 4.97 -20.26 26.37
C CYS A 131 4.18 -18.96 26.18
N PRO A 132 4.52 -18.14 25.17
CA PRO A 132 3.77 -16.94 24.80
C PRO A 132 2.32 -17.27 24.46
N VAL A 133 1.43 -16.29 24.62
CA VAL A 133 0.02 -16.45 24.21
C VAL A 133 -0.11 -16.07 22.74
N GLN A 134 -0.62 -16.99 21.90
CA GLN A 134 -0.85 -16.74 20.48
C GLN A 134 -2.30 -16.31 20.25
N TRP A 135 -2.50 -15.12 19.67
CA TRP A 135 -3.81 -14.58 19.31
C TRP A 135 -3.89 -14.28 17.82
N GLU A 136 -5.03 -14.59 17.22
CA GLU A 136 -5.26 -14.40 15.81
C GLU A 136 -6.26 -13.26 15.52
N TYR A 137 -5.94 -12.43 14.52
CA TYR A 137 -6.85 -11.41 14.00
C TYR A 137 -7.14 -11.59 12.50
N GLY A 138 -8.23 -11.00 12.05
CA GLY A 138 -8.63 -10.98 10.65
C GLY A 138 -7.66 -10.15 9.82
N ARG A 139 -7.16 -10.74 8.74
CA ARG A 139 -6.33 -10.01 7.78
C ARG A 139 -7.16 -8.91 7.09
N LEU A 140 -6.56 -7.72 6.94
CA LEU A 140 -7.09 -6.67 6.08
C LEU A 140 -6.96 -7.08 4.62
N ASN A 141 -8.09 -7.19 3.93
CA ASN A 141 -8.14 -7.33 2.48
C ASN A 141 -8.74 -6.07 1.88
N MET A 142 -8.19 -5.65 0.73
CA MET A 142 -8.63 -4.46 0.02
C MET A 142 -9.17 -4.89 -1.35
N ASN A 143 -10.32 -4.35 -1.75
CA ASN A 143 -10.87 -4.55 -3.10
C ASN A 143 -10.00 -3.86 -4.16
N TYR A 144 -10.13 -4.30 -5.41
CA TYR A 144 -9.46 -3.72 -6.58
C TYR A 144 -7.93 -3.65 -6.51
N THR A 145 -7.31 -4.37 -5.57
CA THR A 145 -5.87 -4.41 -5.41
C THR A 145 -5.34 -5.83 -5.30
N VAL A 146 -4.04 -5.95 -5.49
CA VAL A 146 -3.32 -7.21 -5.47
C VAL A 146 -2.14 -7.09 -4.51
N VAL A 147 -2.23 -7.79 -3.38
CA VAL A 147 -1.18 -7.81 -2.34
C VAL A 147 -0.25 -9.02 -2.45
N SER A 148 -0.50 -9.94 -3.39
CA SER A 148 0.33 -11.13 -3.58
C SER A 148 1.65 -10.78 -4.25
N LYS A 149 2.78 -11.06 -3.58
CA LYS A 149 4.14 -10.84 -4.12
C LYS A 149 4.32 -11.42 -5.52
N ARG A 150 3.83 -12.64 -5.77
CA ARG A 150 3.90 -13.30 -7.08
C ARG A 150 3.15 -12.53 -8.16
N LYS A 151 1.96 -12.01 -7.85
CA LYS A 151 1.15 -11.26 -8.81
C LYS A 151 1.74 -9.87 -9.07
N ILE A 152 2.23 -9.16 -8.04
CA ILE A 152 2.92 -7.87 -8.23
C ILE A 152 4.19 -8.05 -9.08
N ALA A 153 5.00 -9.07 -8.79
CA ALA A 153 6.19 -9.38 -9.60
C ALA A 153 5.84 -9.65 -11.07
N LYS A 154 4.70 -10.28 -11.33
CA LYS A 154 4.19 -10.47 -12.70
C LYS A 154 3.83 -9.12 -13.36
N LEU A 155 3.15 -8.22 -12.65
CA LEU A 155 2.84 -6.88 -13.18
C LEU A 155 4.09 -6.08 -13.55
N ILE A 156 5.15 -6.18 -12.74
CA ILE A 156 6.45 -5.54 -13.00
C ILE A 156 7.12 -6.19 -14.22
N THR A 157 7.14 -7.53 -14.27
CA THR A 157 7.74 -8.27 -15.39
C THR A 157 7.06 -7.96 -16.73
N GLU A 158 5.73 -7.83 -16.71
CA GLU A 158 4.91 -7.46 -17.86
C GLU A 158 4.91 -5.95 -18.14
N LYS A 159 5.68 -5.15 -17.38
CA LYS A 159 5.80 -3.69 -17.51
C LYS A 159 4.46 -2.93 -17.43
N ILE A 160 3.47 -3.51 -16.75
CA ILE A 160 2.19 -2.83 -16.46
C ILE A 160 2.43 -1.74 -15.40
N VAL A 161 3.33 -2.03 -14.45
CA VAL A 161 3.82 -1.09 -13.43
C VAL A 161 5.34 -0.99 -13.48
N CYS A 162 5.89 0.15 -13.05
CA CYS A 162 7.32 0.43 -13.14
C CYS A 162 8.14 -0.45 -12.20
N ASP A 163 7.78 -0.47 -10.91
CA ASP A 163 8.47 -1.26 -9.87
C ASP A 163 7.58 -1.39 -8.61
N TRP A 164 8.10 -1.95 -7.51
CA TRP A 164 7.44 -2.12 -6.22
C TRP A 164 6.96 -0.82 -5.57
N ASP A 165 7.46 0.34 -5.99
CA ASP A 165 7.07 1.67 -5.50
C ASP A 165 6.15 2.43 -6.46
N ASP A 166 5.68 1.80 -7.55
CA ASP A 166 4.78 2.43 -8.52
C ASP A 166 3.50 2.95 -7.81
N PRO A 167 3.13 4.24 -7.93
CA PRO A 167 2.00 4.84 -7.22
C PRO A 167 0.64 4.15 -7.42
N ARG A 168 0.49 3.24 -8.40
CA ARG A 168 -0.72 2.46 -8.62
C ARG A 168 -0.82 1.22 -7.72
N LEU A 169 0.28 0.82 -7.08
CA LEU A 169 0.33 -0.30 -6.14
C LEU A 169 -0.04 0.12 -4.71
N PHE A 170 -0.36 -0.87 -3.88
CA PHE A 170 -0.69 -0.70 -2.45
C PHE A 170 0.43 -1.20 -1.52
N THR A 171 1.66 -1.26 -2.02
CA THR A 171 2.83 -1.42 -1.15
C THR A 171 3.02 -0.12 -0.34
N LEU A 172 3.59 -0.21 0.86
CA LEU A 172 3.84 1.00 1.66
C LEU A 172 4.75 2.00 0.95
N THR A 173 5.72 1.51 0.16
CA THR A 173 6.60 2.33 -0.67
C THR A 173 5.83 3.03 -1.79
N ALA A 174 4.90 2.34 -2.45
CA ALA A 174 4.04 2.93 -3.47
C ALA A 174 3.09 3.98 -2.90
N LEU A 175 2.42 3.69 -1.78
CA LEU A 175 1.53 4.64 -1.11
C LEU A 175 2.30 5.90 -0.68
N ARG A 176 3.52 5.73 -0.16
CA ARG A 176 4.41 6.85 0.16
C ARG A 176 4.74 7.68 -1.07
N ARG A 177 5.13 7.05 -2.19
CA ARG A 177 5.44 7.76 -3.45
C ARG A 177 4.20 8.45 -4.04
N ARG A 178 3.01 7.84 -3.89
CA ARG A 178 1.71 8.43 -4.25
C ARG A 178 1.37 9.68 -3.42
N GLY A 179 2.06 9.91 -2.30
CA GLY A 179 1.84 11.06 -1.42
C GLY A 179 0.89 10.81 -0.26
N PHE A 180 0.68 9.55 0.14
CA PHE A 180 -0.18 9.24 1.27
C PHE A 180 0.55 9.56 2.58
N PRO A 181 0.00 10.44 3.45
CA PRO A 181 0.57 10.68 4.77
C PRO A 181 0.52 9.42 5.63
N SER A 182 1.57 9.15 6.42
CA SER A 182 1.58 8.03 7.37
C SER A 182 0.45 8.13 8.39
N GLU A 183 0.10 9.36 8.78
CA GLU A 183 -0.98 9.65 9.71
C GLU A 183 -2.36 9.22 9.15
N ALA A 184 -2.58 9.38 7.84
CA ALA A 184 -3.81 8.91 7.19
C ALA A 184 -3.91 7.37 7.20
N ILE A 185 -2.79 6.67 6.99
CA ILE A 185 -2.72 5.20 7.05
C ILE A 185 -3.00 4.72 8.49
N ASN A 186 -2.38 5.35 9.49
CA ASN A 186 -2.60 5.02 10.89
C ASN A 186 -4.05 5.28 11.32
N SER A 187 -4.62 6.43 10.93
CA SER A 187 -6.02 6.77 11.18
C SER A 187 -6.97 5.77 10.53
N PHE A 188 -6.69 5.37 9.27
CA PHE A 188 -7.44 4.31 8.60
C PHE A 188 -7.39 2.98 9.37
N CYS A 189 -6.20 2.52 9.78
CA CYS A 189 -6.06 1.29 10.57
C CYS A 189 -6.79 1.37 11.92
N ALA A 190 -6.73 2.51 12.60
CA ALA A 190 -7.43 2.73 13.87
C ALA A 190 -8.96 2.68 13.71
N ARG A 191 -9.49 3.28 12.63
CA ARG A 191 -10.93 3.27 12.31
C ARG A 191 -11.45 1.89 11.94
N MET A 192 -10.64 1.08 11.26
CA MET A 192 -11.01 -0.29 10.90
C MET A 192 -11.16 -1.20 12.12
N GLY A 193 -10.38 -0.93 13.18
CA GLY A 193 -10.32 -1.76 14.36
C GLY A 193 -9.71 -3.14 14.09
N VAL A 194 -9.64 -3.96 15.15
CA VAL A 194 -9.08 -5.32 15.08
C VAL A 194 -10.14 -6.31 15.54
N THR A 195 -10.52 -7.24 14.66
CA THR A 195 -11.50 -8.29 14.97
C THR A 195 -11.02 -9.63 14.43
N GLY A 196 -11.62 -10.74 14.88
CA GLY A 196 -11.36 -12.07 14.33
C GLY A 196 -12.11 -12.38 13.01
N ALA A 197 -12.89 -11.43 12.49
CA ALA A 197 -13.61 -11.57 11.23
C ALA A 197 -12.73 -11.14 10.05
N GLN A 198 -12.81 -11.85 8.93
CA GLN A 198 -12.17 -11.41 7.70
C GLN A 198 -12.94 -10.21 7.15
N SER A 199 -12.25 -9.10 6.93
CA SER A 199 -12.83 -7.89 6.35
C SER A 199 -12.25 -7.64 4.96
N ILE A 200 -13.13 -7.21 4.06
CA ILE A 200 -12.77 -6.72 2.74
C ILE A 200 -13.21 -5.26 2.70
N VAL A 201 -12.29 -4.37 2.36
CA VAL A 201 -12.47 -2.93 2.44
C VAL A 201 -12.30 -2.30 1.06
N ASP A 202 -13.13 -1.30 0.78
CA ASP A 202 -12.99 -0.51 -0.44
C ASP A 202 -11.82 0.48 -0.32
N PRO A 203 -10.91 0.57 -1.32
CA PRO A 203 -9.85 1.59 -1.38
C PRO A 203 -10.31 3.01 -1.10
N MET A 204 -11.55 3.36 -1.45
CA MET A 204 -12.11 4.68 -1.20
C MET A 204 -12.13 5.06 0.29
N MET A 205 -12.17 4.08 1.20
CA MET A 205 -12.10 4.35 2.65
C MET A 205 -10.70 4.85 3.06
N LEU A 206 -9.63 4.26 2.50
CA LEU A 206 -8.28 4.74 2.72
C LEU A 206 -8.07 6.12 2.08
N GLU A 207 -8.58 6.30 0.85
CA GLU A 207 -8.52 7.59 0.16
C GLU A 207 -9.32 8.69 0.87
N ALA A 208 -10.40 8.33 1.56
CA ALA A 208 -11.13 9.26 2.42
C ALA A 208 -10.26 9.73 3.59
N SER A 209 -9.62 8.81 4.33
CA SER A 209 -8.67 9.19 5.39
C SER A 209 -7.54 10.07 4.88
N VAL A 210 -7.03 9.82 3.67
CA VAL A 210 -6.01 10.66 3.04
C VAL A 210 -6.55 12.06 2.72
N ARG A 211 -7.76 12.16 2.16
CA ARG A 211 -8.40 13.45 1.88
C ARG A 211 -8.64 14.25 3.16
N ASP A 212 -9.08 13.62 4.24
CA ASP A 212 -9.33 14.29 5.52
C ASP A 212 -8.04 14.94 6.05
N ILE A 213 -6.94 14.18 6.09
CA ILE A 213 -5.64 14.68 6.54
C ILE A 213 -5.07 15.75 5.61
N LEU A 214 -5.08 15.53 4.28
CA LEU A 214 -4.54 16.51 3.33
C LEU A 214 -5.39 17.79 3.26
N ASN A 215 -6.69 17.70 3.54
CA ASN A 215 -7.54 18.88 3.61
C ASN A 215 -7.12 19.82 4.76
N GLU A 216 -6.56 19.30 5.85
CA GLU A 216 -6.10 20.13 6.96
C GLU A 216 -4.63 20.54 6.85
N THR A 217 -3.80 19.69 6.22
CA THR A 217 -2.33 19.81 6.27
C THR A 217 -1.67 20.28 4.98
N ALA A 218 -2.31 20.10 3.82
CA ALA A 218 -1.71 20.49 2.53
C ALA A 218 -1.97 21.97 2.20
N PRO A 219 -0.93 22.76 1.88
CA PRO A 219 -1.11 24.12 1.40
C PRO A 219 -1.79 24.13 0.03
N ARG A 220 -2.72 25.05 -0.17
CA ARG A 220 -3.46 25.19 -1.44
C ARG A 220 -2.61 25.93 -2.44
N VAL A 221 -2.41 25.33 -3.60
CA VAL A 221 -1.75 25.96 -4.75
C VAL A 221 -2.66 25.87 -5.97
N MET A 222 -2.46 26.78 -6.93
CA MET A 222 -3.17 26.75 -8.21
C MET A 222 -2.28 26.08 -9.26
N VAL A 223 -2.80 25.03 -9.89
CA VAL A 223 -2.16 24.30 -10.99
C VAL A 223 -3.15 24.23 -12.15
N VAL A 224 -2.63 24.42 -13.36
CA VAL A 224 -3.39 24.27 -14.60
C VAL A 224 -2.77 23.12 -15.37
N LEU A 225 -3.54 22.06 -15.61
CA LEU A 225 -3.05 20.83 -16.22
C LEU A 225 -3.08 20.92 -17.76
N ASN A 226 -4.16 21.48 -18.30
CA ASN A 226 -4.33 21.71 -19.73
C ASN A 226 -4.35 23.22 -20.00
N PRO A 227 -3.19 23.89 -20.14
CA PRO A 227 -3.15 25.35 -20.19
C PRO A 227 -3.80 25.91 -21.45
N LEU A 228 -4.83 26.72 -21.25
CA LEU A 228 -5.43 27.58 -22.27
C LEU A 228 -5.01 29.02 -22.00
N LYS A 229 -4.34 29.65 -22.96
CA LYS A 229 -3.88 31.04 -22.86
C LYS A 229 -5.08 31.99 -22.87
N LEU A 230 -5.05 32.93 -21.94
CA LEU A 230 -6.07 33.95 -21.79
C LEU A 230 -5.42 35.34 -21.63
N THR A 231 -5.80 36.26 -22.50
CA THR A 231 -5.28 37.64 -22.54
C THR A 231 -6.38 38.62 -22.13
N ILE A 232 -6.16 39.33 -21.04
CA ILE A 232 -7.08 40.33 -20.50
C ILE A 232 -6.78 41.68 -21.18
N LEU A 233 -7.70 42.14 -22.02
CA LEU A 233 -7.53 43.36 -22.82
C LEU A 233 -7.73 44.64 -22.00
N LYS A 234 -8.62 44.62 -21.01
CA LYS A 234 -9.00 45.77 -20.19
C LYS A 234 -9.38 45.31 -18.77
N GLY A 235 -9.11 46.16 -17.79
CA GLY A 235 -9.56 45.98 -16.39
C GLY A 235 -8.67 45.05 -15.54
N CYS A 236 -7.44 44.77 -15.98
CA CYS A 236 -6.43 44.09 -15.17
C CYS A 236 -5.13 44.89 -15.22
N GLU A 237 -4.68 45.36 -14.05
CA GLU A 237 -3.33 45.88 -13.84
C GLU A 237 -2.48 44.79 -13.19
N SER A 238 -1.19 44.74 -13.51
CA SER A 238 -0.32 43.74 -12.89
C SER A 238 -0.20 44.02 -11.39
N CYS A 239 -0.62 43.05 -10.59
CA CYS A 239 -0.65 43.18 -9.15
C CYS A 239 -0.28 41.85 -8.49
N THR A 240 -0.03 41.91 -7.18
CA THR A 240 0.18 40.71 -6.37
C THR A 240 -1.10 40.38 -5.62
N VAL A 241 -1.52 39.12 -5.70
CA VAL A 241 -2.70 38.59 -5.03
C VAL A 241 -2.23 37.69 -3.89
N SER A 242 -2.68 37.99 -2.67
CA SER A 242 -2.44 37.12 -1.51
C SER A 242 -3.44 35.96 -1.50
N VAL A 243 -2.92 34.74 -1.43
CA VAL A 243 -3.69 33.49 -1.45
C VAL A 243 -3.47 32.76 -0.12
N PRO A 244 -4.52 32.49 0.67
CA PRO A 244 -4.37 31.72 1.90
C PRO A 244 -4.03 30.27 1.59
N ASP A 245 -3.02 29.73 2.28
CA ASP A 245 -2.60 28.33 2.12
C ASP A 245 -3.66 27.37 2.65
N PHE A 246 -4.40 27.78 3.68
CA PHE A 246 -5.41 26.99 4.35
C PHE A 246 -6.74 27.74 4.37
N PRO A 247 -7.71 27.39 3.51
CA PRO A 247 -8.97 28.15 3.38
C PRO A 247 -9.80 28.26 4.67
N ASN A 248 -9.74 27.25 5.53
CA ASN A 248 -10.48 27.22 6.80
C ASN A 248 -9.71 27.87 7.95
N ASP A 249 -8.43 28.22 7.75
CA ASP A 249 -7.55 28.77 8.76
C ASP A 249 -6.54 29.75 8.12
N PRO A 250 -7.00 30.93 7.69
CA PRO A 250 -6.17 31.88 6.93
C PRO A 250 -4.94 32.38 7.70
N ASP A 251 -4.95 32.28 9.03
CA ASP A 251 -3.86 32.74 9.89
C ASP A 251 -2.64 31.79 9.87
N LYS A 252 -2.80 30.55 9.38
CA LYS A 252 -1.70 29.57 9.28
C LYS A 252 -0.68 29.88 8.19
N GLY A 253 -1.03 30.73 7.23
CA GLY A 253 -0.12 31.06 6.13
C GLY A 253 -0.83 31.52 4.88
N SER A 254 -0.09 32.31 4.10
CA SER A 254 -0.47 32.73 2.78
C SER A 254 0.77 32.85 1.90
N HIS A 255 0.56 32.75 0.59
CA HIS A 255 1.58 33.01 -0.40
C HIS A 255 1.08 34.03 -1.42
N GLU A 256 2.03 34.69 -2.07
CA GLU A 256 1.77 35.71 -3.07
C GLU A 256 1.81 35.14 -4.48
N VAL A 257 0.77 35.44 -5.27
CA VAL A 257 0.69 35.06 -6.69
C VAL A 257 0.61 36.33 -7.53
N LYS A 258 1.46 36.43 -8.56
CA LYS A 258 1.42 37.57 -9.47
C LYS A 258 0.30 37.41 -10.48
N LEU A 259 -0.54 38.43 -10.60
CA LEU A 259 -1.52 38.58 -11.67
C LEU A 259 -0.91 39.48 -12.76
N ASP A 260 -1.10 39.09 -14.02
CA ASP A 260 -0.68 39.84 -15.20
C ASP A 260 -1.82 39.84 -16.23
N SER A 261 -1.66 40.65 -17.27
CA SER A 261 -2.54 40.70 -18.43
C SER A 261 -2.70 39.34 -19.13
N VAL A 262 -1.67 38.48 -19.06
CA VAL A 262 -1.69 37.13 -19.59
C VAL A 262 -1.72 36.12 -18.46
N VAL A 263 -2.75 35.28 -18.46
CA VAL A 263 -2.93 34.17 -17.53
C VAL A 263 -3.29 32.90 -18.30
N TYR A 264 -3.15 31.75 -17.63
CA TYR A 264 -3.57 30.46 -18.14
C TYR A 264 -4.66 29.90 -17.24
N ILE A 265 -5.69 29.33 -17.86
CA ILE A 265 -6.76 28.59 -17.20
C ILE A 265 -6.75 27.16 -17.71
N ASP A 266 -7.46 26.24 -17.04
CA ASP A 266 -7.61 24.89 -17.58
C ASP A 266 -8.53 24.91 -18.80
N GLY A 267 -8.17 24.19 -19.86
CA GLY A 267 -8.97 24.09 -21.08
C GLY A 267 -10.37 23.55 -20.81
N SER A 268 -10.54 22.74 -19.75
CA SER A 268 -11.87 22.26 -19.33
C SER A 268 -12.77 23.33 -18.71
N ASP A 269 -12.22 24.49 -18.34
CA ASP A 269 -12.97 25.62 -17.77
C ASP A 269 -13.54 26.57 -18.85
N PHE A 270 -13.28 26.32 -20.14
CA PHE A 270 -13.92 27.03 -21.26
C PHE A 270 -14.67 26.08 -22.21
N LYS A 271 -15.88 26.47 -22.61
CA LYS A 271 -16.63 25.81 -23.69
C LYS A 271 -17.35 26.85 -24.57
N GLU A 272 -17.21 26.71 -25.90
CA GLU A 272 -17.98 27.55 -26.85
C GLU A 272 -19.48 27.27 -26.77
N THR A 273 -19.85 25.99 -26.72
CA THR A 273 -21.25 25.54 -26.60
C THR A 273 -21.44 24.87 -25.24
N PRO A 274 -21.87 25.61 -24.21
CA PRO A 274 -22.03 25.07 -22.87
C PRO A 274 -23.24 24.14 -22.78
N GLU A 275 -23.06 22.99 -22.14
CA GLU A 275 -24.16 22.10 -21.77
C GLU A 275 -24.99 22.68 -20.60
N LYS A 276 -26.22 22.19 -20.43
CA LYS A 276 -27.10 22.59 -19.33
C LYS A 276 -26.43 22.27 -17.98
N GLY A 277 -26.13 23.31 -17.19
CA GLY A 277 -25.46 23.18 -15.89
C GLY A 277 -23.99 23.57 -15.88
N PHE A 278 -23.39 23.89 -17.03
CA PHE A 278 -22.03 24.41 -17.09
C PHE A 278 -21.94 25.81 -16.45
N ARG A 279 -21.05 25.99 -15.46
CA ARG A 279 -20.93 27.23 -14.66
C ARG A 279 -19.66 28.04 -14.92
N ARG A 280 -18.74 27.56 -15.77
CA ARG A 280 -17.46 28.23 -16.06
C ARG A 280 -17.57 29.12 -17.30
N LEU A 281 -16.45 29.47 -17.93
CA LEU A 281 -16.36 30.47 -18.98
C LEU A 281 -17.00 29.98 -20.29
N ALA A 282 -17.88 30.79 -20.86
CA ALA A 282 -18.44 30.59 -22.20
C ALA A 282 -18.66 31.95 -22.87
N PRO A 283 -18.87 32.02 -24.20
CA PRO A 283 -19.07 33.30 -24.89
C PRO A 283 -20.15 34.20 -24.27
N ASN A 284 -21.23 33.60 -23.76
CA ASN A 284 -22.34 34.31 -23.11
C ASN A 284 -22.39 34.12 -21.58
N GLN A 285 -21.29 33.69 -20.96
CA GLN A 285 -21.24 33.42 -19.51
C GLN A 285 -19.90 33.85 -18.91
N THR A 286 -19.98 34.69 -17.89
CA THR A 286 -18.81 35.21 -17.17
C THR A 286 -18.33 34.21 -16.09
N VAL A 287 -17.05 34.31 -15.73
CA VAL A 287 -16.46 33.52 -14.63
C VAL A 287 -15.54 34.40 -13.80
N GLY A 288 -15.40 34.10 -12.50
CA GLY A 288 -14.46 34.79 -11.64
C GLY A 288 -13.08 34.16 -11.68
N LEU A 289 -12.03 34.98 -11.62
CA LEU A 289 -10.68 34.51 -11.34
C LEU A 289 -10.50 34.39 -9.82
N LYS A 290 -10.21 33.17 -9.35
CA LYS A 290 -10.12 32.87 -7.91
C LYS A 290 -9.07 33.77 -7.24
N HIS A 291 -9.39 34.35 -6.08
CA HIS A 291 -8.58 35.31 -5.31
C HIS A 291 -8.26 36.65 -5.99
N ALA A 292 -8.30 36.77 -7.31
CA ALA A 292 -7.97 37.99 -8.05
C ALA A 292 -9.02 39.12 -7.90
N GLY A 293 -10.24 38.80 -7.45
CA GLY A 293 -11.31 39.79 -7.34
C GLY A 293 -11.83 40.30 -8.69
N LEU A 294 -11.58 39.56 -9.77
CA LEU A 294 -11.97 39.91 -11.14
C LEU A 294 -12.99 38.93 -11.70
N VAL A 295 -13.95 39.46 -12.47
CA VAL A 295 -14.89 38.73 -13.32
C VAL A 295 -14.48 38.96 -14.77
N ILE A 296 -14.33 37.88 -15.54
CA ILE A 296 -13.92 37.94 -16.94
C ILE A 296 -15.07 37.57 -17.88
N THR A 297 -15.09 38.25 -19.03
CA THR A 297 -16.07 38.07 -20.11
C THR A 297 -15.34 37.87 -21.44
N VAL A 298 -15.70 36.84 -22.20
CA VAL A 298 -15.07 36.54 -23.50
C VAL A 298 -15.43 37.62 -24.51
N THR A 299 -14.40 38.13 -25.18
CA THR A 299 -14.55 39.10 -26.28
C THR A 299 -14.27 38.42 -27.62
N GLU A 300 -13.20 37.63 -27.69
CA GLU A 300 -12.77 36.97 -28.93
C GLU A 300 -12.19 35.59 -28.61
N VAL A 301 -12.53 34.60 -29.44
CA VAL A 301 -11.97 33.24 -29.38
C VAL A 301 -11.06 33.06 -30.58
N ILE A 302 -9.76 32.87 -30.32
CA ILE A 302 -8.77 32.66 -31.36
C ILE A 302 -8.57 31.16 -31.53
N LYS A 303 -8.68 30.71 -32.77
CA LYS A 303 -8.49 29.32 -33.16
C LYS A 303 -7.24 29.18 -34.01
N THR A 304 -6.59 28.03 -33.85
CA THR A 304 -5.57 27.53 -34.77
C THR A 304 -6.19 27.18 -36.14
N PRO A 305 -5.37 27.04 -37.20
CA PRO A 305 -5.84 26.55 -38.50
C PRO A 305 -6.58 25.21 -38.44
N ASP A 306 -6.24 24.37 -37.46
CA ASP A 306 -6.84 23.05 -37.23
C ASP A 306 -8.20 23.13 -36.50
N GLY A 307 -8.68 24.33 -36.16
CA GLY A 307 -9.96 24.56 -35.48
C GLY A 307 -9.90 24.44 -33.95
N CYS A 308 -8.75 24.08 -33.38
CA CYS A 308 -8.54 24.05 -31.93
C CYS A 308 -8.39 25.46 -31.35
N ILE A 309 -8.95 25.70 -30.16
CA ILE A 309 -8.87 26.99 -29.47
C ILE A 309 -7.44 27.20 -28.97
N SER A 310 -6.79 28.28 -29.39
CA SER A 310 -5.42 28.61 -28.97
C SER A 310 -5.37 29.69 -27.90
N GLU A 311 -6.23 30.69 -27.97
CA GLU A 311 -6.20 31.85 -27.09
C GLU A 311 -7.59 32.46 -26.93
N LEU A 312 -7.88 32.92 -25.71
CA LEU A 312 -9.07 33.71 -25.41
C LEU A 312 -8.67 35.15 -25.13
N LYS A 313 -9.33 36.11 -25.77
CA LYS A 313 -9.26 37.51 -25.34
C LYS A 313 -10.50 37.84 -24.53
N VAL A 314 -10.29 38.43 -23.37
CA VAL A 314 -11.35 38.75 -22.42
C VAL A 314 -11.23 40.19 -21.92
N THR A 315 -12.33 40.72 -21.40
CA THR A 315 -12.32 41.92 -20.55
C THR A 315 -12.56 41.51 -19.10
N ALA A 316 -11.91 42.19 -18.16
CA ALA A 316 -12.09 41.99 -16.73
C ALA A 316 -12.80 43.19 -16.08
N GLU A 317 -13.62 42.90 -15.07
CA GLU A 317 -14.25 43.90 -14.20
C GLU A 317 -14.09 43.46 -12.74
N PRO A 318 -13.95 44.40 -11.77
CA PRO A 318 -13.96 44.05 -10.36
C PRO A 318 -15.26 43.33 -9.96
N VAL A 319 -15.14 42.32 -9.10
CA VAL A 319 -16.29 41.62 -8.53
C VAL A 319 -17.11 42.59 -7.68
N SER A 320 -18.39 42.67 -7.97
CA SER A 320 -19.39 43.46 -7.26
C SER A 320 -20.66 42.64 -7.03
N ASN A 321 -21.60 43.18 -6.23
CA ASN A 321 -22.86 42.48 -5.94
C ASN A 321 -23.75 42.30 -7.18
N SER A 322 -23.58 43.11 -8.23
CA SER A 322 -24.39 43.05 -9.46
C SER A 322 -23.82 42.10 -10.51
N ASN A 323 -22.51 41.86 -10.54
CA ASN A 323 -21.82 41.04 -11.56
C ASN A 323 -21.25 39.71 -11.02
N LYS A 324 -21.74 39.24 -9.87
CA LYS A 324 -21.23 38.03 -9.21
C LYS A 324 -21.34 36.79 -10.14
N PRO A 325 -20.21 36.13 -10.47
CA PRO A 325 -20.21 35.00 -11.38
C PRO A 325 -20.75 33.73 -10.71
N LYS A 326 -21.17 32.76 -11.52
CA LYS A 326 -21.67 31.46 -11.03
C LYS A 326 -20.56 30.57 -10.46
N ALA A 327 -19.30 30.82 -10.83
CA ALA A 327 -18.14 30.05 -10.39
C ALA A 327 -16.88 30.92 -10.39
N PHE A 328 -15.89 30.49 -9.61
CA PHE A 328 -14.52 30.99 -9.64
C PHE A 328 -13.59 29.86 -10.07
N ILE A 329 -12.70 30.12 -11.02
CA ILE A 329 -11.75 29.14 -11.56
C ILE A 329 -10.32 29.51 -11.16
N GLN A 330 -9.48 28.48 -11.01
CA GLN A 330 -8.04 28.66 -10.81
C GLN A 330 -7.38 29.17 -12.09
N TRP A 331 -6.28 29.88 -11.90
CA TRP A 331 -5.49 30.45 -12.97
C TRP A 331 -4.03 30.52 -12.53
N VAL A 332 -3.12 30.63 -13.50
CA VAL A 332 -1.69 30.86 -13.24
C VAL A 332 -1.18 31.94 -14.18
N SER A 333 -0.32 32.83 -13.69
CA SER A 333 0.45 33.76 -14.53
C SER A 333 1.93 33.41 -14.43
N LYS A 334 2.65 33.51 -15.55
CA LYS A 334 4.09 33.15 -15.64
C LYS A 334 4.38 31.80 -14.95
N PRO A 335 3.67 30.70 -15.32
CA PRO A 335 3.76 29.45 -14.59
C PRO A 335 5.17 28.86 -14.68
N ILE A 336 5.60 28.22 -13.59
CA ILE A 336 6.72 27.29 -13.63
C ILE A 336 6.17 25.98 -14.19
N THR A 337 6.73 25.51 -15.30
CA THR A 337 6.37 24.20 -15.85
C THR A 337 6.90 23.10 -14.93
N VAL A 338 6.03 22.17 -14.56
CA VAL A 338 6.36 21.02 -13.72
C VAL A 338 5.90 19.76 -14.46
N GLU A 339 6.77 18.76 -14.57
CA GLU A 339 6.37 17.43 -15.03
C GLU A 339 5.56 16.75 -13.92
N VAL A 340 4.36 16.27 -14.28
CA VAL A 340 3.43 15.57 -13.37
C VAL A 340 3.48 14.07 -13.61
#